data_AF-A0A960R3D9-F1
#
_entry.id   AF-A0A960R3D9-F1
#
_cell.length_a   1.000
_cell.length_b   1.000
_cell.length_c   1.000
_cell.angle_alpha   90.00
_cell.angle_beta   90.00
_cell.angle_gamma   90.00
#
_symmetry.space_group_name_H-M   'P 1'
#
loop_
_entity.id
_entity.type
_entity.pdbx_description
1 polymer ?
#
loop_
_entity_poly.entity_id
_entity_poly.type
_entity_poly.pdbx_seq_one_letter_code
_entity_poly.pdbx_strand_id
1 'polypeptide(L)'
;MSLAPGSFAETPRLADLLEETVRHRRSLSEFVGTTAPLAIEGSQSGIEIEIPFSPRIEVLGGEVEILHDHAARPADWSSQLGISWDDRVISSSTIQAEDRRGKVDAAFAGTAEPVSVHRLKVESRETGQFGEGVEPGSLLTQIDAVGSGISIDYRLRPLRPLLDELRDLIDERYWGDYSLSILTAPLYSVEQTHLTWGNLVSQRAAIWMGRRPLKIMHQDSLAASLDQVAIGTRAELIGILPKSICDQITTSFVGIYPHPSDDRHFLLVLSGTESEGVERAVRAFAFSPEEFPGMARVDVTGWPSVNGDLPKKEKADSRWVILPDLERWQREGFPGATGVVGGGGCDLWITARDSGTLASAWMISGRLAQVEGDLVPSLNVTDHLPEARRHWFAIGPVSSLDPEWLEKTPLAQAKPVEGEALLCQFESPMKKGFAGGIVTAADSLILSERVSDLIQPNLWKSLRGDTVLWSAGGAAPRFQKLAASFEVGEPGLLTIAWRWISALPWLSLAFSSLGALIVLWLLRQPMTSGRDWDLVPAKKNANRKVSRSRRLKEVARREARLFDAAHRGG
;
A
#
# COMPACT_ATOMS: atom_id res chain seq x y z
N MET A 1 -23.63 5.38 -62.11
CA MET A 1 -23.52 6.08 -60.81
C MET A 1 -22.08 5.97 -60.36
N SER A 2 -21.34 7.08 -60.44
CA SER A 2 -19.92 7.18 -60.08
C SER A 2 -19.83 7.56 -58.61
N LEU A 3 -19.26 6.69 -57.77
CA LEU A 3 -18.99 7.02 -56.37
C LEU A 3 -17.74 7.89 -56.31
N ALA A 4 -17.89 9.09 -55.75
CA ALA A 4 -16.80 10.03 -55.53
C ALA A 4 -15.80 9.47 -54.50
N PRO A 5 -14.49 9.70 -54.67
CA PRO A 5 -13.50 9.33 -53.67
C PRO A 5 -13.76 10.13 -52.39
N GLY A 6 -14.03 9.40 -51.30
CA GLY A 6 -14.26 9.95 -49.98
C GLY A 6 -13.05 10.75 -49.52
N SER A 7 -13.29 12.02 -49.21
CA SER A 7 -12.44 12.88 -48.42
C SER A 7 -11.95 12.12 -47.19
N PHE A 8 -10.64 11.85 -47.11
CA PHE A 8 -10.00 11.52 -45.85
C PHE A 8 -10.35 12.66 -44.89
N ALA A 9 -11.04 12.34 -43.79
CA ALA A 9 -11.25 13.29 -42.71
C ALA A 9 -9.87 13.83 -42.32
N GLU A 10 -9.70 15.15 -42.40
CA GLU A 10 -8.48 15.82 -41.95
C GLU A 10 -8.19 15.33 -40.53
N THR A 11 -7.07 14.64 -40.36
CA THR A 11 -6.51 14.30 -39.07
C THR A 11 -6.47 15.60 -38.25
N PRO A 12 -7.06 15.64 -37.04
CA PRO A 12 -7.03 16.85 -36.22
C PRO A 12 -5.58 17.34 -36.12
N ARG A 13 -5.37 18.64 -36.34
CA ARG A 13 -4.04 19.25 -36.32
C ARG A 13 -3.39 18.96 -34.97
N LEU A 14 -2.17 18.43 -34.99
CA LEU A 14 -1.33 18.12 -33.84
C LEU A 14 -1.20 19.26 -32.80
N ALA A 15 -1.49 20.50 -33.19
CA ALA A 15 -1.46 21.68 -32.33
C ALA A 15 -2.72 21.85 -31.45
N ASP A 16 -3.82 21.14 -31.74
CA ASP A 16 -5.08 21.22 -31.00
C ASP A 16 -5.28 20.04 -30.02
N LEU A 17 -4.38 19.04 -30.02
CA LEU A 17 -4.14 18.18 -28.86
C LEU A 17 -3.28 18.97 -27.87
N LEU A 18 -3.89 20.00 -27.30
CA LEU A 18 -3.36 20.79 -26.19
C LEU A 18 -2.67 19.83 -25.21
N GLU A 19 -1.38 20.07 -24.97
CA GLU A 19 -0.62 19.35 -23.96
C GLU A 19 -1.42 19.39 -22.66
N GLU A 20 -2.03 18.27 -22.31
CA GLU A 20 -2.96 18.19 -21.19
C GLU A 20 -2.17 18.46 -19.92
N THR A 21 -2.23 19.72 -19.49
CA THR A 21 -1.65 20.18 -18.24
C THR A 21 -2.61 19.73 -17.15
N VAL A 22 -2.13 18.82 -16.31
CA VAL A 22 -2.88 18.30 -15.17
C VAL A 22 -2.48 19.12 -13.95
N ARG A 23 -3.48 19.69 -13.27
CA ARG A 23 -3.28 20.34 -11.98
C ARG A 23 -3.64 19.36 -10.86
N HIS A 24 -2.71 19.11 -9.94
CA HIS A 24 -2.95 18.23 -8.80
C HIS A 24 -2.45 18.87 -7.50
N ARG A 25 -3.22 18.71 -6.42
CA ARG A 25 -2.89 19.27 -5.10
C ARG A 25 -2.71 18.17 -4.08
N ARG A 26 -1.68 18.30 -3.24
CA ARG A 26 -1.40 17.41 -2.09
C ARG A 26 -1.15 18.22 -0.83
N SER A 27 -1.53 17.69 0.33
CA SER A 27 -1.27 18.36 1.61
C SER A 27 0.18 18.17 2.05
N LEU A 28 0.70 19.07 2.88
CA LEU A 28 2.04 18.91 3.45
C LEU A 28 2.15 17.67 4.35
N SER A 29 1.05 17.29 5.00
CA SER A 29 0.96 16.09 5.83
C SER A 29 1.22 14.78 5.07
N GLU A 30 0.95 14.74 3.75
CA GLU A 30 1.26 13.58 2.91
C GLU A 30 2.76 13.39 2.72
N PHE A 31 3.54 14.48 2.66
CA PHE A 31 4.99 14.44 2.49
C PHE A 31 5.72 14.20 3.82
N VAL A 32 5.27 14.84 4.90
CA VAL A 32 5.91 14.73 6.22
C VAL A 32 5.47 13.47 6.98
N GLY A 33 4.32 12.87 6.60
CA GLY A 33 3.79 11.67 7.25
C GLY A 33 3.18 11.91 8.62
N THR A 34 2.81 13.16 8.93
CA THR A 34 2.15 13.56 10.19
C THR A 34 0.99 14.51 9.93
N THR A 35 -0.08 14.39 10.71
CA THR A 35 -1.20 15.35 10.73
C THR A 35 -1.05 16.42 11.79
N ALA A 36 -0.02 16.34 12.63
CA ALA A 36 0.27 17.35 13.62
C ALA A 36 0.80 18.63 12.93
N PRO A 37 0.52 19.83 13.48
CA PRO A 37 1.13 21.06 13.00
C PRO A 37 2.67 20.98 13.02
N LEU A 38 3.31 21.57 12.02
CA LEU A 38 4.77 21.63 11.92
C LEU A 38 5.26 22.88 12.67
N ALA A 39 6.07 22.68 13.70
CA ALA A 39 6.62 23.76 14.52
C ALA A 39 7.93 24.31 13.91
N ILE A 40 8.00 25.63 13.77
CA ILE A 40 9.21 26.40 13.49
C ILE A 40 9.56 27.16 14.77
N GLU A 41 10.60 26.71 15.47
CA GLU A 41 11.01 27.20 16.79
C GLU A 41 12.21 28.15 16.69
N GLY A 42 12.10 29.37 17.21
CA GLY A 42 13.19 30.34 17.26
C GLY A 42 13.20 31.33 16.09
N SER A 43 14.08 32.34 16.19
CA SER A 43 14.06 33.54 15.34
C SER A 43 14.70 33.38 13.94
N GLN A 44 15.39 32.27 13.68
CA GLN A 44 16.02 31.93 12.39
C GLN A 44 15.95 30.43 12.11
N SER A 45 14.78 29.85 12.30
CA SER A 45 14.55 28.45 11.99
C SER A 45 13.67 28.29 10.76
N GLY A 46 13.74 27.10 10.18
CA GLY A 46 12.86 26.71 9.10
C GLY A 46 12.72 25.20 9.08
N ILE A 47 11.69 24.77 8.38
CA ILE A 47 11.47 23.38 8.03
C ILE A 47 11.81 23.20 6.56
N GLU A 48 12.43 22.08 6.23
CA GLU A 48 12.70 21.66 4.86
C GLU A 48 11.91 20.38 4.61
N ILE A 49 11.13 20.37 3.54
CA ILE A 49 10.26 19.27 3.14
C ILE A 49 10.71 18.81 1.75
N GLU A 50 11.02 17.52 1.64
CA GLU A 50 11.33 16.88 0.38
C GLU A 50 10.05 16.53 -0.37
N ILE A 51 10.00 16.94 -1.63
CA ILE A 51 8.84 16.83 -2.49
C ILE A 51 9.22 15.92 -3.67
N PRO A 52 8.92 14.61 -3.60
CA PRO A 52 9.32 13.68 -4.63
C PRO A 52 8.38 13.75 -5.84
N PHE A 53 8.93 13.51 -7.03
CA PHE A 53 8.20 13.42 -8.29
C PHE A 53 8.60 12.15 -9.03
N SER A 54 7.62 11.51 -9.67
CA SER A 54 7.89 10.42 -10.61
C SER A 54 8.73 10.94 -11.78
N PRO A 55 9.71 10.16 -12.29
CA PRO A 55 10.49 10.54 -13.46
C PRO A 55 9.66 10.72 -14.74
N ARG A 56 8.40 10.26 -14.73
CA ARG A 56 7.43 10.43 -15.81
C ARG A 56 6.84 11.84 -15.89
N ILE A 57 6.96 12.61 -14.82
CA ILE A 57 6.30 13.91 -14.68
C ILE A 57 7.27 15.02 -15.09
N GLU A 58 6.79 15.95 -15.90
CA GLU A 58 7.43 17.24 -16.12
C GLU A 58 6.62 18.32 -15.42
N VAL A 59 7.21 18.88 -14.36
CA VAL A 59 6.62 19.96 -13.58
C VAL A 59 6.75 21.26 -14.37
N LEU A 60 5.63 21.89 -14.71
CA LEU A 60 5.59 23.15 -15.44
C LEU A 60 5.61 24.35 -14.47
N GLY A 61 5.07 24.17 -13.28
CA GLY A 61 5.01 25.16 -12.22
C GLY A 61 4.01 24.75 -11.15
N GLY A 62 3.62 25.68 -10.29
CA GLY A 62 2.60 25.43 -9.30
C GLY A 62 2.46 26.54 -8.27
N GLU A 63 1.72 26.22 -7.21
CA GLU A 63 1.43 27.09 -6.09
C GLU A 63 1.65 26.34 -4.77
N VAL A 64 2.29 26.99 -3.81
CA VAL A 64 2.40 26.54 -2.43
C VAL A 64 1.45 27.40 -1.59
N GLU A 65 0.57 26.76 -0.84
CA GLU A 65 -0.32 27.40 0.13
C GLU A 65 0.09 26.99 1.55
N ILE A 66 0.49 27.96 2.36
CA ILE A 66 0.89 27.76 3.76
C ILE A 66 -0.14 28.43 4.67
N LEU A 67 -0.86 27.61 5.45
CA LEU A 67 -1.70 28.06 6.56
C LEU A 67 -0.87 28.01 7.84
N HIS A 68 -0.83 29.13 8.55
CA HIS A 68 0.02 29.27 9.74
C HIS A 68 -0.75 29.83 10.94
N ASP A 69 -0.28 29.48 12.14
CA ASP A 69 -0.73 30.02 13.43
C ASP A 69 0.52 30.43 14.23
N HIS A 70 0.52 31.63 14.81
CA HIS A 70 1.62 32.15 15.62
C HIS A 70 1.21 32.37 17.07
N ALA A 71 2.18 32.17 17.97
CA ALA A 71 2.05 32.61 19.35
C ALA A 71 1.75 34.12 19.41
N ALA A 72 1.01 34.56 20.43
CA ALA A 72 0.73 35.98 20.63
C ALA A 72 2.06 36.74 20.87
N ARG A 73 2.28 37.82 20.12
CA ARG A 73 3.52 38.62 20.18
C ARG A 73 3.24 40.06 20.63
N PRO A 74 4.23 40.77 21.20
CA PRO A 74 4.16 42.21 21.41
C PRO A 74 3.98 42.97 20.08
N ALA A 75 3.35 44.15 20.12
CA ALA A 75 2.98 44.90 18.92
C ALA A 75 4.19 45.47 18.13
N ASP A 76 5.35 45.56 18.76
CA ASP A 76 6.61 46.04 18.17
C ASP A 76 7.42 44.93 17.45
N TRP A 77 6.93 43.69 17.48
CA TRP A 77 7.57 42.57 16.80
C TRP A 77 7.09 42.45 15.36
N SER A 78 8.05 42.26 14.45
CA SER A 78 7.77 41.90 13.07
C SER A 78 8.28 40.49 12.80
N SER A 79 7.47 39.69 12.14
CA SER A 79 7.88 38.36 11.68
C SER A 79 7.75 38.28 10.18
N GLN A 80 8.67 37.58 9.53
CA GLN A 80 8.70 37.40 8.10
C GLN A 80 8.72 35.89 7.83
N LEU A 81 7.70 35.40 7.13
CA LEU A 81 7.64 34.03 6.67
C LEU A 81 8.19 33.98 5.25
N GLY A 82 9.33 33.31 5.07
CA GLY A 82 9.95 33.06 3.77
C GLY A 82 9.60 31.66 3.27
N ILE A 83 9.22 31.55 2.00
CA ILE A 83 9.00 30.28 1.32
C ILE A 83 10.02 30.18 0.18
N SER A 84 10.77 29.09 0.13
CA SER A 84 11.75 28.81 -0.92
C SER A 84 11.49 27.46 -1.58
N TRP A 85 11.72 27.40 -2.90
CA TRP A 85 11.64 26.19 -3.72
C TRP A 85 13.01 25.97 -4.40
N ASP A 86 13.66 24.85 -4.12
CA ASP A 86 15.02 24.52 -4.58
C ASP A 86 16.02 25.67 -4.35
N ASP A 87 16.08 26.14 -3.09
CA ASP A 87 16.95 27.24 -2.64
C ASP A 87 16.62 28.63 -3.25
N ARG A 88 15.54 28.76 -4.03
CA ARG A 88 15.06 30.05 -4.56
C ARG A 88 13.88 30.56 -3.72
N VAL A 89 14.00 31.76 -3.18
CA VAL A 89 12.89 32.41 -2.46
C VAL A 89 11.76 32.73 -3.43
N ILE A 90 10.61 32.08 -3.27
CA ILE A 90 9.42 32.27 -4.11
C ILE A 90 8.39 33.22 -3.48
N SER A 91 8.41 33.36 -2.15
CA SER A 91 7.58 34.33 -1.44
C SER A 91 8.22 34.75 -0.13
N SER A 92 7.92 35.97 0.29
CA SER A 92 8.29 36.48 1.60
C SER A 92 7.20 37.42 2.10
N SER A 93 6.49 37.01 3.15
CA SER A 93 5.35 37.75 3.70
C SER A 93 5.65 38.22 5.11
N THR A 94 5.39 39.50 5.37
CA THR A 94 5.45 40.05 6.73
C THR A 94 4.15 39.74 7.46
N ILE A 95 4.25 39.10 8.61
CA ILE A 95 3.14 38.76 9.50
C ILE A 95 3.05 39.84 10.57
N GLN A 96 1.89 40.50 10.65
CA GLN A 96 1.60 41.47 11.69
C GLN A 96 1.34 40.76 13.02
N ALA A 97 1.71 41.37 14.14
CA ALA A 97 1.50 40.78 15.47
C ALA A 97 0.01 40.48 15.78
N GLU A 98 -0.91 41.21 15.14
CA GLU A 98 -2.37 41.04 15.28
C GLU A 98 -2.89 39.83 14.47
N ASP A 99 -2.19 39.45 13.39
CA ASP A 99 -2.58 38.36 12.48
C ASP A 99 -2.06 37.02 12.99
N ARG A 100 -2.69 36.51 14.05
CA ARG A 100 -2.31 35.23 14.65
C ARG A 100 -2.41 34.07 13.68
N ARG A 101 -3.44 34.07 12.84
CA ARG A 101 -3.66 33.06 11.80
C ARG A 101 -3.66 33.72 10.45
N GLY A 102 -2.92 33.15 9.52
CA GLY A 102 -2.81 33.68 8.18
C GLY A 102 -2.61 32.58 7.14
N LYS A 103 -2.63 33.04 5.90
CA LYS A 103 -2.41 32.22 4.72
C LYS A 103 -1.39 32.94 3.84
N VAL A 104 -0.37 32.22 3.40
CA VAL A 104 0.63 32.71 2.44
C VAL A 104 0.59 31.82 1.21
N ASP A 105 0.34 32.43 0.06
CA ASP A 105 0.42 31.78 -1.25
C ASP A 105 1.73 32.16 -1.94
N ALA A 106 2.33 31.21 -2.65
CA ALA A 106 3.55 31.42 -3.42
C ALA A 106 3.52 30.60 -4.71
N ALA A 107 3.64 31.26 -5.86
CA ALA A 107 3.80 30.56 -7.13
C ALA A 107 5.28 30.17 -7.35
N PHE A 108 5.52 29.02 -7.97
CA PHE A 108 6.86 28.60 -8.40
C PHE A 108 6.84 28.16 -9.86
N ALA A 109 7.97 28.34 -10.54
CA ALA A 109 8.18 27.86 -11.89
C ALA A 109 8.78 26.45 -11.85
N GLY A 110 8.42 25.60 -12.82
CA GLY A 110 9.02 24.29 -13.00
C GLY A 110 10.51 24.35 -13.36
N THR A 111 11.20 23.23 -13.23
CA THR A 111 12.58 23.05 -13.69
C THR A 111 12.60 22.35 -15.04
N ALA A 112 13.47 22.78 -15.95
CA ALA A 112 13.64 22.11 -17.24
C ALA A 112 14.23 20.69 -17.08
N GLU A 113 15.04 20.47 -16.05
CA GLU A 113 15.65 19.17 -15.77
C GLU A 113 14.69 18.29 -14.94
N PRO A 114 14.58 16.99 -15.25
CA PRO A 114 13.92 16.03 -14.36
C PRO A 114 14.70 15.92 -13.06
N VAL A 115 14.17 16.52 -12.00
CA VAL A 115 14.64 16.29 -10.64
C VAL A 115 13.64 15.36 -9.97
N SER A 116 14.12 14.27 -9.37
CA SER A 116 13.25 13.29 -8.70
C SER A 116 12.74 13.79 -7.35
N VAL A 117 13.42 14.78 -6.75
CA VAL A 117 13.09 15.36 -5.44
C VAL A 117 13.37 16.86 -5.46
N HIS A 118 12.34 17.66 -5.21
CA HIS A 118 12.46 19.10 -4.98
C HIS A 118 12.45 19.42 -3.48
N ARG A 119 12.98 20.58 -3.10
CA ARG A 119 13.04 20.99 -1.68
C ARG A 119 12.19 22.23 -1.44
N LEU A 120 11.14 22.08 -0.65
CA LEU A 120 10.32 23.18 -0.13
C LEU A 120 10.85 23.58 1.24
N LYS A 121 11.32 24.82 1.38
CA LYS A 121 11.78 25.38 2.65
C LYS A 121 10.82 26.46 3.12
N VAL A 122 10.36 26.37 4.36
CA VAL A 122 9.59 27.42 5.02
C VAL A 122 10.38 27.93 6.22
N GLU A 123 10.77 29.20 6.19
CA GLU A 123 11.58 29.86 7.23
C GLU A 123 10.78 30.95 7.92
N SER A 124 10.92 31.08 9.24
CA SER A 124 10.46 32.25 9.99
C SER A 124 11.66 33.09 10.41
N ARG A 125 11.61 34.39 10.13
CA ARG A 125 12.56 35.38 10.64
C ARG A 125 11.86 36.36 11.53
N GLU A 126 12.32 36.50 12.76
CA GLU A 126 11.71 37.39 13.72
C GLU A 126 12.66 38.52 14.07
N THR A 127 12.16 39.76 13.95
CA THR A 127 12.90 40.97 14.29
C THR A 127 12.10 41.74 15.34
N GLY A 128 12.69 41.84 16.54
CA GLY A 128 12.14 42.58 17.67
C GLY A 128 13.23 42.82 18.72
N GLN A 129 13.04 43.82 19.58
CA GLN A 129 13.90 43.96 20.75
C GLN A 129 13.44 42.97 21.82
N PHE A 130 14.34 42.08 22.25
CA PHE A 130 14.07 41.24 23.42
C PHE A 130 14.01 42.14 24.65
N GLY A 131 12.79 42.44 25.11
CA GLY A 131 12.59 42.95 26.47
C GLY A 131 13.09 41.93 27.49
N GLU A 132 13.53 42.41 28.66
CA GLU A 132 13.90 41.52 29.78
C GLU A 132 12.75 40.53 30.06
N GLY A 133 12.98 39.23 29.86
CA GLY A 133 12.03 38.17 30.21
C GLY A 133 11.39 37.39 29.05
N VAL A 134 11.66 37.72 27.77
CA VAL A 134 11.20 36.88 26.64
C VAL A 134 12.23 35.79 26.37
N GLU A 135 11.89 34.54 26.66
CA GLU A 135 12.75 33.41 26.29
C GLU A 135 12.74 33.21 24.76
N PRO A 136 13.90 33.09 24.09
CA PRO A 136 13.98 32.90 22.64
C PRO A 136 13.19 31.71 22.09
N GLY A 137 12.89 30.70 22.92
CA GLY A 137 12.07 29.53 22.56
C GLY A 137 10.55 29.76 22.61
N SER A 138 10.09 30.93 23.09
CA SER A 138 8.66 31.27 23.09
C SER A 138 8.12 31.70 21.72
N LEU A 139 9.03 31.91 20.77
CA LEU A 139 8.73 32.30 19.40
C LEU A 139 8.42 31.04 18.59
N LEU A 140 7.13 30.75 18.49
CA LEU A 140 6.62 29.58 17.80
C LEU A 140 5.71 29.99 16.65
N THR A 141 6.11 29.55 15.47
CA THR A 141 5.25 29.53 14.28
C THR A 141 4.84 28.09 14.03
N GLN A 142 3.54 27.83 13.93
CA GLN A 142 3.01 26.52 13.57
C GLN A 142 2.43 26.57 12.16
N ILE A 143 2.71 25.56 11.36
CA ILE A 143 2.12 25.36 10.03
C ILE A 143 1.10 24.22 10.14
N ASP A 144 -0.14 24.48 9.71
CA ASP A 144 -1.15 23.43 9.60
C ASP A 144 -0.78 22.52 8.42
N ALA A 145 -0.19 21.36 8.71
CA ALA A 145 0.26 20.41 7.69
C ALA A 145 -0.90 19.84 6.84
N VAL A 146 -2.10 19.78 7.40
CA VAL A 146 -3.28 19.20 6.72
C VAL A 146 -3.93 20.23 5.82
N GLY A 147 -4.08 21.46 6.30
CA GLY A 147 -4.64 22.55 5.51
C GLY A 147 -3.68 23.13 4.47
N SER A 148 -2.38 23.17 4.79
CA SER A 148 -1.35 23.61 3.85
C SER A 148 -1.10 22.56 2.77
N GLY A 149 -0.73 23.00 1.57
CA GLY A 149 -0.50 22.08 0.47
C GLY A 149 0.25 22.69 -0.70
N ILE A 150 0.59 21.82 -1.65
CA ILE A 150 1.28 22.17 -2.89
C ILE A 150 0.36 21.75 -4.02
N SER A 151 0.07 22.67 -4.92
CA SER A 151 -0.58 22.41 -6.20
C SER A 151 0.48 22.47 -7.29
N ILE A 152 0.61 21.43 -8.10
CA ILE A 152 1.52 21.42 -9.25
C ILE A 152 0.70 21.40 -10.53
N ASP A 153 1.22 22.10 -11.54
CA ASP A 153 0.81 21.94 -12.93
C ASP A 153 1.88 21.09 -13.61
N TYR A 154 1.48 19.97 -14.19
CA TYR A 154 2.41 19.05 -14.80
C TYR A 154 1.87 18.39 -16.06
N ARG A 155 2.77 17.82 -16.85
CA ARG A 155 2.45 16.94 -17.98
C ARG A 155 3.24 15.65 -17.89
N LEU A 156 2.73 14.59 -18.52
CA LEU A 156 3.46 13.33 -18.64
C LEU A 156 4.42 13.39 -19.83
N ARG A 157 5.63 12.86 -19.63
CA ARG A 157 6.65 12.74 -20.67
C ARG A 157 6.37 11.51 -21.54
N PRO A 158 6.65 11.59 -22.86
CA PRO A 158 6.74 10.41 -23.70
C PRO A 158 7.72 9.38 -23.13
N LEU A 159 7.32 8.12 -23.08
CA LEU A 159 8.10 7.04 -22.51
C LEU A 159 8.87 6.28 -23.59
N ARG A 160 10.05 5.79 -23.20
CA ARG A 160 10.81 4.75 -23.91
C ARG A 160 11.16 3.66 -22.91
N PRO A 161 10.14 2.95 -22.41
CA PRO A 161 10.27 2.19 -21.18
C PRO A 161 11.24 1.02 -21.36
N LEU A 162 12.05 0.79 -20.34
CA LEU A 162 12.88 -0.40 -20.18
C LEU A 162 12.34 -1.26 -19.03
N LEU A 163 12.64 -2.56 -19.03
CA LEU A 163 12.12 -3.47 -18.00
C LEU A 163 12.74 -3.24 -16.62
N ASP A 164 14.00 -2.80 -16.54
CA ASP A 164 14.65 -2.42 -15.28
C ASP A 164 14.08 -1.11 -14.67
N GLU A 165 13.41 -0.28 -15.48
CA GLU A 165 12.73 0.95 -15.07
C GLU A 165 11.29 0.71 -14.58
N LEU A 166 10.77 -0.53 -14.60
CA LEU A 166 9.38 -0.84 -14.25
C LEU A 166 8.93 -0.26 -12.89
N ARG A 167 9.84 -0.26 -11.91
CA ARG A 167 9.59 0.30 -10.58
C ARG A 167 9.44 1.82 -10.60
N ASP A 168 10.16 2.51 -11.48
CA ASP A 168 10.06 3.95 -11.67
C ASP A 168 8.83 4.34 -12.51
N LEU A 169 8.27 3.39 -13.27
CA LEU A 169 7.05 3.59 -14.05
C LEU A 169 5.77 3.40 -13.22
N ILE A 170 5.77 2.45 -12.28
CA ILE A 170 4.71 2.18 -11.31
C ILE A 170 5.18 2.65 -9.93
N ASP A 171 5.03 3.95 -9.69
CA ASP A 171 5.80 4.65 -8.66
C ASP A 171 4.91 5.42 -7.68
N GLU A 172 5.19 5.28 -6.38
CA GLU A 172 4.52 6.04 -5.32
C GLU A 172 4.69 7.57 -5.45
N ARG A 173 5.73 8.02 -6.16
CA ARG A 173 6.02 9.44 -6.44
C ARG A 173 5.13 10.05 -7.54
N TYR A 174 4.26 9.27 -8.18
CA TYR A 174 3.33 9.77 -9.20
C TYR A 174 2.26 10.66 -8.58
N TRP A 175 2.16 11.96 -8.88
CA TRP A 175 1.32 12.87 -8.08
C TRP A 175 -0.19 12.58 -8.12
N GLY A 176 -0.78 12.28 -9.27
CA GLY A 176 -2.21 12.02 -9.41
C GLY A 176 -2.68 10.67 -8.88
N ASP A 177 -3.96 10.36 -9.13
CA ASP A 177 -4.51 9.03 -8.88
C ASP A 177 -3.96 8.04 -9.90
N TYR A 178 -3.10 7.13 -9.45
CA TYR A 178 -2.51 6.14 -10.33
C TYR A 178 -3.49 4.98 -10.57
N SER A 179 -3.78 4.72 -11.85
CA SER A 179 -4.66 3.64 -12.29
C SER A 179 -3.91 2.70 -13.24
N LEU A 180 -3.99 1.40 -12.99
CA LEU A 180 -3.42 0.36 -13.83
C LEU A 180 -4.53 -0.49 -14.44
N SER A 181 -4.56 -0.60 -15.76
CA SER A 181 -5.47 -1.52 -16.45
C SER A 181 -4.83 -2.90 -16.60
N ILE A 182 -5.54 -3.95 -16.20
CA ILE A 182 -5.15 -5.34 -16.47
C ILE A 182 -6.06 -5.85 -17.59
N LEU A 183 -5.43 -6.22 -18.70
CA LEU A 183 -6.10 -6.78 -19.88
C LEU A 183 -5.95 -8.29 -19.86
N THR A 184 -7.07 -8.99 -19.89
CA THR A 184 -7.10 -10.45 -20.08
C THR A 184 -8.00 -10.79 -21.26
N ALA A 185 -7.67 -11.88 -21.97
CA ALA A 185 -8.42 -12.32 -23.13
C ALA A 185 -8.55 -13.85 -23.14
N PRO A 186 -9.72 -14.40 -23.51
CA PRO A 186 -10.97 -13.73 -23.91
C PRO A 186 -11.83 -13.31 -22.70
N LEU A 187 -12.58 -12.18 -22.75
CA LEU A 187 -13.45 -11.77 -21.63
C LEU A 187 -14.45 -12.85 -21.20
N TYR A 188 -15.08 -13.51 -22.18
CA TYR A 188 -16.19 -14.41 -21.91
C TYR A 188 -15.73 -15.72 -21.28
N SER A 189 -14.41 -15.91 -21.19
CA SER A 189 -13.79 -17.11 -20.65
C SER A 189 -12.58 -16.75 -19.78
N VAL A 190 -12.70 -15.73 -18.92
CA VAL A 190 -11.71 -15.54 -17.85
C VAL A 190 -11.69 -16.81 -17.00
N GLU A 191 -10.65 -17.61 -17.16
CA GLU A 191 -10.43 -18.84 -16.41
C GLU A 191 -9.74 -18.57 -15.07
N GLN A 192 -9.74 -19.59 -14.20
CA GLN A 192 -9.05 -19.53 -12.90
C GLN A 192 -7.57 -19.12 -13.00
N THR A 193 -6.88 -19.52 -14.07
CA THR A 193 -5.50 -19.15 -14.37
C THR A 193 -5.33 -17.63 -14.56
N HIS A 194 -6.25 -16.99 -15.27
CA HIS A 194 -6.27 -15.53 -15.47
C HIS A 194 -6.47 -14.78 -14.14
N LEU A 195 -7.32 -15.30 -13.26
CA LEU A 195 -7.51 -14.73 -11.91
C LEU A 195 -6.22 -14.76 -11.11
N THR A 196 -5.51 -15.89 -11.15
CA THR A 196 -4.20 -16.05 -10.50
C THR A 196 -3.16 -15.11 -11.09
N TRP A 197 -3.12 -14.94 -12.42
CA TRP A 197 -2.16 -14.03 -13.04
C TRP A 197 -2.41 -12.57 -12.67
N GLY A 198 -3.66 -12.09 -12.81
CA GLY A 198 -4.04 -10.73 -12.42
C GLY A 198 -3.79 -10.46 -10.93
N ASN A 199 -4.02 -11.46 -10.07
CA ASN A 199 -3.73 -11.40 -8.64
C ASN A 199 -2.24 -11.14 -8.35
N LEU A 200 -1.33 -11.86 -9.01
CA LEU A 200 0.11 -11.66 -8.82
C LEU A 200 0.57 -10.30 -9.34
N VAL A 201 0.07 -9.89 -10.51
CA VAL A 201 0.37 -8.57 -11.09
C VAL A 201 -0.12 -7.45 -10.17
N SER A 202 -1.35 -7.56 -9.65
CA SER A 202 -1.93 -6.56 -8.75
C SER A 202 -1.15 -6.42 -7.45
N GLN A 203 -0.70 -7.53 -6.87
CA GLN A 203 0.09 -7.52 -5.64
C GLN A 203 1.44 -6.83 -5.88
N ARG A 204 2.18 -7.22 -6.92
CA ARG A 204 3.49 -6.61 -7.21
C ARG A 204 3.39 -5.13 -7.53
N ALA A 205 2.45 -4.74 -8.39
CA ALA A 205 2.22 -3.34 -8.72
C ALA A 205 1.84 -2.52 -7.48
N ALA A 206 0.98 -3.06 -6.61
CA ALA A 206 0.60 -2.37 -5.37
C ALA A 206 1.78 -2.20 -4.41
N ILE A 207 2.65 -3.21 -4.28
CA ILE A 207 3.88 -3.11 -3.46
C ILE A 207 4.77 -1.95 -3.96
N TRP A 208 4.93 -1.78 -5.27
CA TRP A 208 5.72 -0.67 -5.82
C TRP A 208 5.10 0.70 -5.58
N MET A 209 3.76 0.78 -5.52
CA MET A 209 3.04 1.99 -5.09
C MET A 209 3.18 2.28 -3.59
N GLY A 210 3.88 1.43 -2.83
CA GLY A 210 4.17 1.63 -1.41
C GLY A 210 2.90 1.81 -0.59
N ARG A 211 2.76 2.98 0.04
CA ARG A 211 1.58 3.29 0.87
C ARG A 211 0.39 3.82 0.09
N ARG A 212 0.57 4.13 -1.20
CA ARG A 212 -0.48 4.73 -2.03
C ARG A 212 -1.40 3.66 -2.58
N PRO A 213 -2.72 3.88 -2.56
CA PRO A 213 -3.65 2.93 -3.13
C PRO A 213 -3.42 2.80 -4.65
N LEU A 214 -3.38 1.55 -5.13
CA LEU A 214 -3.37 1.25 -6.54
C LEU A 214 -4.81 1.01 -7.01
N LYS A 215 -5.31 1.88 -7.90
CA LYS A 215 -6.57 1.63 -8.58
C LYS A 215 -6.34 0.67 -9.73
N ILE A 216 -7.13 -0.40 -9.79
CA ILE A 216 -7.05 -1.39 -10.88
C ILE A 216 -8.33 -1.32 -11.70
N MET A 217 -8.18 -1.41 -13.01
CA MET A 217 -9.28 -1.59 -13.96
C MET A 217 -9.08 -2.92 -14.66
N HIS A 218 -10.17 -3.64 -14.94
CA HIS A 218 -10.12 -4.79 -15.84
C HIS A 218 -10.71 -4.37 -17.19
N GLN A 219 -9.99 -4.64 -18.26
CA GLN A 219 -10.37 -4.29 -19.62
C GLN A 219 -10.12 -5.47 -20.57
N ASP A 220 -10.67 -5.35 -21.77
CA ASP A 220 -10.64 -6.37 -22.81
C ASP A 220 -10.02 -5.91 -24.12
N SER A 221 -9.68 -4.63 -24.16
CA SER A 221 -9.23 -3.91 -25.32
C SER A 221 -8.31 -2.81 -24.83
N LEU A 222 -7.37 -2.44 -25.68
CA LEU A 222 -6.45 -1.34 -25.37
C LEU A 222 -7.26 -0.05 -25.19
N ALA A 223 -7.06 0.62 -24.06
CA ALA A 223 -7.71 1.88 -23.75
C ALA A 223 -6.67 2.99 -23.81
N ALA A 224 -7.01 4.09 -24.46
CA ALA A 224 -6.12 5.25 -24.52
C ALA A 224 -5.85 5.82 -23.12
N SER A 225 -4.68 6.42 -22.95
CA SER A 225 -4.30 7.22 -21.78
C SER A 225 -4.33 6.48 -20.43
N LEU A 226 -4.05 5.18 -20.44
CA LEU A 226 -3.87 4.37 -19.24
C LEU A 226 -2.60 3.53 -19.38
N ASP A 227 -1.93 3.31 -18.25
CA ASP A 227 -0.91 2.27 -18.20
C ASP A 227 -1.60 0.91 -18.15
N GLN A 228 -1.11 -0.03 -18.97
CA GLN A 228 -1.79 -1.31 -19.17
C GLN A 228 -0.84 -2.50 -19.03
N VAL A 229 -1.34 -3.58 -18.44
CA VAL A 229 -0.67 -4.89 -18.42
C VAL A 229 -1.53 -5.89 -19.19
N ALA A 230 -1.05 -6.32 -20.36
CA ALA A 230 -1.66 -7.38 -21.14
C ALA A 230 -1.14 -8.74 -20.70
N ILE A 231 -2.07 -9.62 -20.32
CA ILE A 231 -1.78 -10.97 -19.83
C ILE A 231 -2.59 -11.98 -20.65
N GLY A 232 -1.91 -12.97 -21.20
CA GLY A 232 -2.54 -14.05 -21.96
C GLY A 232 -1.56 -14.68 -22.94
N THR A 233 -1.96 -15.78 -23.56
CA THR A 233 -1.20 -16.43 -24.62
C THR A 233 -1.15 -15.54 -25.87
N ARG A 234 -0.16 -15.78 -26.74
CA ARG A 234 -0.07 -15.09 -28.05
C ARG A 234 -1.38 -15.21 -28.85
N ALA A 235 -2.03 -16.37 -28.79
CA ALA A 235 -3.27 -16.62 -29.51
C ALA A 235 -4.43 -15.79 -28.96
N GLU A 236 -4.53 -15.66 -27.63
CA GLU A 236 -5.54 -14.84 -26.96
C GLU A 236 -5.33 -13.33 -27.24
N LEU A 237 -4.07 -12.89 -27.32
CA LEU A 237 -3.73 -11.47 -27.46
C LEU A 237 -3.71 -10.94 -28.92
N ILE A 238 -3.80 -11.81 -29.94
CA ILE A 238 -3.63 -11.40 -31.36
C ILE A 238 -4.69 -10.38 -31.84
N GLY A 239 -5.88 -10.37 -31.23
CA GLY A 239 -6.96 -9.42 -31.53
C GLY A 239 -6.90 -8.12 -30.74
N ILE A 240 -6.04 -8.04 -29.73
CA ILE A 240 -5.94 -6.89 -28.81
C ILE A 240 -4.65 -6.12 -29.08
N LEU A 241 -3.54 -6.83 -29.24
CA LEU A 241 -2.22 -6.24 -29.39
C LEU A 241 -1.87 -5.97 -30.86
N PRO A 242 -1.09 -4.92 -31.16
CA PRO A 242 -0.52 -4.70 -32.47
C PRO A 242 0.25 -5.93 -32.96
N LYS A 243 0.07 -6.29 -34.25
CA LYS A 243 0.74 -7.44 -34.87
C LYS A 243 2.26 -7.43 -34.65
N SER A 244 2.88 -6.24 -34.69
CA SER A 244 4.31 -6.06 -34.45
C SER A 244 4.76 -6.52 -33.07
N ILE A 245 3.92 -6.43 -32.03
CA ILE A 245 4.19 -6.94 -30.69
C ILE A 245 3.92 -8.45 -30.63
N CYS A 246 2.78 -8.90 -31.17
CA CYS A 246 2.41 -10.31 -31.23
C CYS A 246 3.49 -11.19 -31.89
N ASP A 247 4.13 -10.69 -32.95
CA ASP A 247 5.19 -11.41 -33.67
C ASP A 247 6.49 -11.58 -32.86
N GLN A 248 6.64 -10.86 -31.75
CA GLN A 248 7.79 -10.94 -30.85
C GLN A 248 7.58 -11.90 -29.67
N ILE A 249 6.33 -12.33 -29.43
CA ILE A 249 6.00 -13.20 -28.30
C ILE A 249 6.60 -14.59 -28.55
N THR A 250 7.54 -14.97 -27.70
CA THR A 250 8.20 -16.29 -27.66
C THR A 250 7.51 -17.22 -26.65
N THR A 251 8.19 -18.26 -26.19
CA THR A 251 7.62 -19.27 -25.27
C THR A 251 7.23 -18.67 -23.92
N SER A 252 8.06 -17.83 -23.31
CA SER A 252 7.77 -17.11 -22.06
C SER A 252 8.32 -15.70 -22.16
N PHE A 253 7.44 -14.72 -22.33
CA PHE A 253 7.76 -13.40 -22.84
C PHE A 253 7.36 -12.31 -21.86
N VAL A 254 8.32 -11.45 -21.52
CA VAL A 254 8.07 -10.19 -20.80
C VAL A 254 8.55 -9.05 -21.70
N GLY A 255 7.67 -8.12 -22.04
CA GLY A 255 8.03 -6.95 -22.84
C GLY A 255 7.28 -5.71 -22.40
N ILE A 256 7.93 -4.56 -22.47
CA ILE A 256 7.34 -3.26 -22.19
C ILE A 256 7.52 -2.33 -23.39
N TYR A 257 6.45 -1.61 -23.71
CA TYR A 257 6.37 -0.75 -24.89
C TYR A 257 5.73 0.58 -24.53
N PRO A 258 6.01 1.66 -25.27
CA PRO A 258 5.13 2.82 -25.27
C PRO A 258 3.72 2.37 -25.69
N HIS A 259 2.69 2.88 -25.03
CA HIS A 259 1.32 2.52 -25.34
C HIS A 259 0.97 3.03 -26.76
N PRO A 260 0.36 2.19 -27.63
CA PRO A 260 0.25 2.50 -29.07
C PRO A 260 -0.63 3.71 -29.40
N SER A 261 -1.56 4.06 -28.50
CA SER A 261 -2.44 5.22 -28.67
C SER A 261 -1.91 6.50 -27.99
N ASP A 262 -0.96 6.37 -27.04
CA ASP A 262 -0.46 7.49 -26.22
C ASP A 262 0.90 7.10 -25.63
N ASP A 263 1.99 7.63 -26.18
CA ASP A 263 3.35 7.22 -25.79
C ASP A 263 3.76 7.68 -24.38
N ARG A 264 2.95 8.48 -23.69
CA ARG A 264 3.13 8.89 -22.29
C ARG A 264 2.76 7.78 -21.29
N HIS A 265 2.09 6.75 -21.78
CA HIS A 265 1.73 5.55 -21.03
C HIS A 265 2.48 4.34 -21.54
N PHE A 266 2.57 3.31 -20.71
CA PHE A 266 3.23 2.06 -21.09
C PHE A 266 2.23 0.93 -21.28
N LEU A 267 2.63 -0.03 -22.11
CA LEU A 267 1.99 -1.33 -22.28
C LEU A 267 3.00 -2.40 -21.88
N LEU A 268 2.78 -3.03 -20.73
CA LEU A 268 3.50 -4.21 -20.28
C LEU A 268 2.80 -5.46 -20.82
N VAL A 269 3.54 -6.38 -21.41
CA VAL A 269 3.03 -7.62 -22.00
C VAL A 269 3.68 -8.79 -21.27
N LEU A 270 2.86 -9.56 -20.57
CA LEU A 270 3.23 -10.80 -19.87
C LEU A 270 2.56 -11.95 -20.62
N SER A 271 3.31 -12.62 -21.49
CA SER A 271 2.73 -13.56 -22.46
C SER A 271 3.59 -14.80 -22.68
N GLY A 272 3.08 -15.71 -23.49
CA GLY A 272 3.73 -16.94 -23.91
C GLY A 272 2.97 -17.58 -25.06
N THR A 273 3.57 -18.57 -25.73
CA THR A 273 2.87 -19.35 -26.75
C THR A 273 1.79 -20.26 -26.16
N GLU A 274 1.92 -20.60 -24.87
CA GLU A 274 1.05 -21.47 -24.09
C GLU A 274 0.87 -20.92 -22.66
N SER A 275 -0.14 -21.40 -21.93
CA SER A 275 -0.48 -20.90 -20.58
C SER A 275 0.65 -21.05 -19.56
N GLU A 276 1.45 -22.13 -19.65
CA GLU A 276 2.63 -22.31 -18.77
C GLU A 276 3.67 -21.19 -19.00
N GLY A 277 3.82 -20.77 -20.26
CA GLY A 277 4.71 -19.68 -20.63
C GLY A 277 4.27 -18.32 -20.08
N VAL A 278 2.96 -18.07 -20.10
CA VAL A 278 2.35 -16.90 -19.47
C VAL A 278 2.57 -16.93 -17.97
N GLU A 279 2.33 -18.06 -17.31
CA GLU A 279 2.55 -18.19 -15.86
C GLU A 279 4.01 -17.91 -15.49
N ARG A 280 4.97 -18.41 -16.27
CA ARG A 280 6.39 -18.13 -16.06
C ARG A 280 6.71 -16.65 -16.21
N ALA A 281 6.16 -15.97 -17.23
CA ALA A 281 6.31 -14.53 -17.42
C ALA A 281 5.74 -13.71 -16.26
N VAL A 282 4.52 -14.05 -15.80
CA VAL A 282 3.86 -13.39 -14.67
C VAL A 282 4.64 -13.61 -13.38
N ARG A 283 5.16 -14.82 -13.13
CA ARG A 283 6.00 -15.10 -11.97
C ARG A 283 7.34 -14.38 -12.02
N ALA A 284 7.97 -14.27 -13.20
CA ALA A 284 9.20 -13.48 -13.36
C ALA A 284 8.94 -12.01 -12.98
N PHE A 285 7.86 -11.41 -13.48
CA PHE A 285 7.43 -10.06 -13.10
C PHE A 285 7.16 -9.94 -11.60
N ALA A 286 6.41 -10.89 -11.04
CA ALA A 286 5.99 -10.85 -9.66
C ALA A 286 7.14 -11.11 -8.68
N PHE A 287 8.11 -11.98 -8.95
CA PHE A 287 9.10 -12.40 -7.94
C PHE A 287 10.54 -11.94 -8.21
N SER A 288 10.88 -11.61 -9.46
CA SER A 288 12.25 -11.23 -9.86
C SER A 288 12.33 -9.84 -10.53
N PRO A 289 11.66 -8.80 -10.01
CA PRO A 289 11.66 -7.51 -10.69
C PRO A 289 13.03 -6.83 -10.79
N GLU A 290 13.89 -7.01 -9.78
CA GLU A 290 15.22 -6.38 -9.72
C GLU A 290 16.23 -7.05 -10.68
N GLU A 291 15.85 -8.17 -11.29
CA GLU A 291 16.70 -8.96 -12.18
C GLU A 291 16.43 -8.68 -13.66
N PHE A 292 15.47 -7.80 -13.99
CA PHE A 292 15.20 -7.47 -15.38
C PHE A 292 16.39 -6.71 -16.02
N PRO A 293 16.74 -7.04 -17.27
CA PRO A 293 17.78 -6.30 -17.99
C PRO A 293 17.26 -4.94 -18.44
N GLY A 294 18.17 -3.99 -18.68
CA GLY A 294 17.91 -2.69 -19.33
C GLY A 294 17.57 -2.80 -20.81
N MET A 295 16.54 -3.59 -21.11
CA MET A 295 16.02 -3.86 -22.45
C MET A 295 14.48 -3.77 -22.40
N ALA A 296 13.87 -3.44 -23.52
CA ALA A 296 12.41 -3.37 -23.62
C ALA A 296 11.72 -4.75 -23.59
N ARG A 297 12.46 -5.86 -23.76
CA ARG A 297 11.90 -7.21 -23.79
C ARG A 297 12.92 -8.27 -23.41
N VAL A 298 12.44 -9.39 -22.86
CA VAL A 298 13.25 -10.54 -22.49
C VAL A 298 12.44 -11.84 -22.61
N ASP A 299 13.11 -12.91 -23.03
CA ASP A 299 12.59 -14.28 -22.93
C ASP A 299 13.01 -14.87 -21.57
N VAL A 300 12.04 -15.21 -20.74
CA VAL A 300 12.26 -15.73 -19.37
C VAL A 300 12.16 -17.24 -19.28
N THR A 301 12.19 -17.96 -20.42
CA THR A 301 12.08 -19.43 -20.44
C THR A 301 13.18 -20.10 -19.61
N GLY A 302 14.40 -19.55 -19.62
CA GLY A 302 15.55 -20.06 -18.87
C GLY A 302 15.68 -19.54 -17.44
N TRP A 303 14.77 -18.68 -16.98
CA TRP A 303 14.83 -18.15 -15.62
C TRP A 303 14.53 -19.27 -14.62
N PRO A 304 15.18 -19.28 -13.44
CA PRO A 304 14.90 -20.28 -12.41
C PRO A 304 13.40 -20.28 -12.15
N SER A 305 12.75 -21.42 -12.37
CA SER A 305 11.35 -21.53 -11.98
C SER A 305 11.29 -21.20 -10.49
N VAL A 306 10.52 -20.17 -10.12
CA VAL A 306 10.17 -19.88 -8.70
C VAL A 306 9.20 -20.97 -8.16
N ASN A 307 9.32 -22.19 -8.68
CA ASN A 307 8.78 -23.42 -8.13
C ASN A 307 9.63 -23.94 -6.97
N GLY A 308 10.83 -23.38 -6.75
CA GLY A 308 11.56 -23.60 -5.51
C GLY A 308 10.67 -23.13 -4.36
N ASP A 309 10.26 -24.09 -3.49
CA ASP A 309 9.44 -23.91 -2.29
C ASP A 309 9.34 -22.42 -1.92
N LEU A 310 8.26 -21.74 -2.35
CA LEU A 310 7.94 -20.38 -1.87
C LEU A 310 8.30 -20.36 -0.40
N PRO A 311 9.19 -19.45 0.04
CA PRO A 311 9.91 -19.57 1.30
C PRO A 311 8.89 -20.01 2.34
N LYS A 312 9.01 -21.27 2.77
CA LYS A 312 8.01 -21.88 3.66
C LYS A 312 8.04 -21.00 4.89
N LYS A 313 7.08 -20.07 5.01
CA LYS A 313 7.04 -19.14 6.12
C LYS A 313 7.13 -20.00 7.36
N GLU A 314 8.21 -19.77 8.12
CA GLU A 314 8.50 -20.48 9.36
C GLU A 314 7.20 -20.50 10.16
N LYS A 315 6.80 -21.69 10.65
CA LYS A 315 5.48 -21.95 11.26
C LYS A 315 5.04 -20.70 12.03
N ALA A 316 4.09 -19.97 11.47
CA ALA A 316 3.60 -18.78 12.13
C ALA A 316 3.12 -19.23 13.50
N ASP A 317 3.73 -18.69 14.56
CA ASP A 317 3.29 -18.95 15.93
C ASP A 317 1.78 -18.81 15.95
N SER A 318 1.09 -19.86 16.39
CA SER A 318 -0.37 -19.92 16.41
C SER A 318 -0.89 -18.81 17.32
N ARG A 319 -1.11 -17.62 16.76
CA ARG A 319 -1.66 -16.48 17.49
C ARG A 319 -3.13 -16.76 17.71
N TRP A 320 -3.53 -16.79 18.97
CA TRP A 320 -4.93 -16.77 19.33
C TRP A 320 -5.50 -15.38 19.05
N VAL A 321 -6.64 -15.34 18.35
CA VAL A 321 -7.28 -14.12 17.87
C VAL A 321 -8.79 -14.21 18.08
N ILE A 322 -9.42 -13.11 18.49
CA ILE A 322 -10.87 -12.97 18.48
C ILE A 322 -11.28 -12.30 17.17
N LEU A 323 -12.25 -12.90 16.48
CA LEU A 323 -12.87 -12.39 15.26
C LEU A 323 -14.39 -12.27 15.47
N PRO A 324 -15.12 -11.60 14.57
CA PRO A 324 -14.63 -10.71 13.52
C PRO A 324 -14.03 -9.40 14.06
N ASP A 325 -13.04 -8.86 13.35
CA ASP A 325 -12.27 -7.67 13.72
C ASP A 325 -11.67 -6.99 12.46
N LEU A 326 -12.41 -6.04 11.87
CA LEU A 326 -11.97 -5.30 10.69
C LEU A 326 -10.77 -4.37 10.98
N GLU A 327 -10.56 -3.96 12.23
CA GLU A 327 -9.39 -3.16 12.62
C GLU A 327 -8.11 -4.00 12.49
N ARG A 328 -8.19 -5.29 12.81
CA ARG A 328 -7.09 -6.22 12.59
C ARG A 328 -6.85 -6.51 11.12
N TRP A 329 -7.90 -6.63 10.32
CA TRP A 329 -7.76 -6.76 8.86
C TRP A 329 -7.06 -5.53 8.27
N GLN A 330 -7.41 -4.33 8.75
CA GLN A 330 -6.78 -3.08 8.36
C GLN A 330 -5.28 -3.00 8.71
N ARG A 331 -4.90 -3.42 9.92
CA ARG A 331 -3.53 -3.26 10.45
C ARG A 331 -2.59 -4.38 10.06
N GLU A 332 -3.09 -5.61 10.05
CA GLU A 332 -2.28 -6.84 9.91
C GLU A 332 -2.64 -7.61 8.63
N GLY A 333 -3.67 -7.17 7.90
CA GLY A 333 -4.20 -7.91 6.76
C GLY A 333 -4.88 -9.21 7.14
N PHE A 334 -4.99 -9.58 8.43
CA PHE A 334 -5.54 -10.86 8.87
C PHE A 334 -7.07 -10.94 8.65
N PRO A 335 -7.61 -12.06 8.13
CA PRO A 335 -6.92 -13.31 7.79
C PRO A 335 -6.34 -13.37 6.36
N GLY A 336 -6.46 -12.30 5.57
CA GLY A 336 -6.05 -12.22 4.17
C GLY A 336 -4.54 -12.31 3.91
N ALA A 337 -3.72 -11.54 4.64
CA ALA A 337 -2.27 -11.43 4.42
C ALA A 337 -1.43 -12.31 5.36
N THR A 338 -1.78 -12.32 6.64
CA THR A 338 -0.98 -12.90 7.74
C THR A 338 -1.64 -14.13 8.37
N GLY A 339 -2.17 -15.06 7.57
CA GLY A 339 -2.94 -16.20 8.08
C GLY A 339 -2.28 -17.56 7.83
N VAL A 340 -1.59 -18.13 8.82
CA VAL A 340 -1.40 -19.60 8.93
C VAL A 340 -1.95 -20.12 10.27
N VAL A 341 -2.75 -19.32 10.99
CA VAL A 341 -3.40 -19.82 12.22
C VAL A 341 -4.40 -20.91 11.81
N GLY A 342 -4.09 -22.17 12.12
CA GLY A 342 -4.88 -23.32 11.67
C GLY A 342 -4.51 -23.89 10.29
N GLY A 343 -3.43 -23.42 9.67
CA GLY A 343 -2.87 -23.98 8.44
C GLY A 343 -3.61 -23.64 7.13
N GLY A 344 -4.63 -22.78 7.17
CA GLY A 344 -5.40 -22.36 5.99
C GLY A 344 -4.96 -21.00 5.49
N GLY A 345 -4.75 -20.85 4.17
CA GLY A 345 -4.61 -19.54 3.52
C GLY A 345 -5.94 -18.79 3.43
N CYS A 346 -5.97 -17.72 2.62
CA CYS A 346 -7.19 -16.96 2.36
C CYS A 346 -7.55 -16.97 0.87
N ASP A 347 -8.83 -17.11 0.56
CA ASP A 347 -9.34 -17.01 -0.81
C ASP A 347 -10.20 -15.74 -0.96
N LEU A 348 -9.93 -14.95 -1.99
CA LEU A 348 -10.81 -13.91 -2.50
C LEU A 348 -11.73 -14.57 -3.53
N TRP A 349 -12.94 -14.92 -3.11
CA TRP A 349 -13.92 -15.58 -3.93
C TRP A 349 -14.73 -14.55 -4.72
N ILE A 350 -14.53 -14.48 -6.03
CA ILE A 350 -15.36 -13.65 -6.89
C ILE A 350 -16.69 -14.34 -7.16
N THR A 351 -17.80 -13.61 -7.02
CA THR A 351 -19.14 -14.17 -7.26
C THR A 351 -19.67 -13.86 -8.65
N ALA A 352 -18.98 -13.00 -9.40
CA ALA A 352 -19.23 -12.71 -10.81
C ALA A 352 -17.89 -12.52 -11.55
N ARG A 353 -17.86 -12.85 -12.85
CA ARG A 353 -16.66 -12.70 -13.72
C ARG A 353 -16.68 -11.41 -14.55
N ASP A 354 -17.43 -10.41 -14.12
CA ASP A 354 -17.45 -9.11 -14.79
C ASP A 354 -16.24 -8.24 -14.38
N SER A 355 -15.90 -7.24 -15.20
CA SER A 355 -14.72 -6.40 -15.00
C SER A 355 -14.69 -5.67 -13.65
N GLY A 356 -15.84 -5.23 -13.14
CA GLY A 356 -15.92 -4.50 -11.86
C GLY A 356 -15.63 -5.40 -10.66
N THR A 357 -16.10 -6.64 -10.71
CA THR A 357 -15.82 -7.66 -9.69
C THR A 357 -14.34 -8.11 -9.72
N LEU A 358 -13.78 -8.33 -10.91
CA LEU A 358 -12.36 -8.68 -11.08
C LEU A 358 -11.43 -7.58 -10.58
N ALA A 359 -11.67 -6.33 -10.99
CA ALA A 359 -10.91 -5.16 -10.54
C ALA A 359 -10.97 -5.01 -9.02
N SER A 360 -12.14 -5.19 -8.41
CA SER A 360 -12.34 -5.16 -6.97
C SER A 360 -11.50 -6.21 -6.23
N ALA A 361 -11.51 -7.46 -6.70
CA ALA A 361 -10.72 -8.53 -6.10
C ALA A 361 -9.22 -8.26 -6.17
N TRP A 362 -8.73 -7.78 -7.32
CA TRP A 362 -7.33 -7.42 -7.50
C TRP A 362 -6.91 -6.18 -6.70
N MET A 363 -7.78 -5.16 -6.53
CA MET A 363 -7.51 -4.02 -5.66
C MET A 363 -7.38 -4.44 -4.19
N ILE A 364 -8.28 -5.30 -3.70
CA ILE A 364 -8.20 -5.83 -2.33
C ILE A 364 -6.92 -6.66 -2.16
N SER A 365 -6.59 -7.49 -3.14
CA SER A 365 -5.35 -8.28 -3.13
C SER A 365 -4.10 -7.41 -3.09
N GLY A 366 -4.03 -6.40 -3.97
CA GLY A 366 -2.96 -5.41 -3.98
C GLY A 366 -2.82 -4.71 -2.63
N ARG A 367 -3.95 -4.30 -2.03
CA ARG A 367 -3.95 -3.66 -0.72
C ARG A 367 -3.45 -4.58 0.39
N LEU A 368 -3.80 -5.86 0.37
CA LEU A 368 -3.31 -6.83 1.35
C LEU A 368 -1.79 -7.05 1.23
N ALA A 369 -1.26 -7.09 0.00
CA ALA A 369 0.18 -7.13 -0.23
C ALA A 369 0.90 -5.85 0.24
N GLN A 370 0.28 -4.66 0.09
CA GLN A 370 0.83 -3.43 0.68
C GLN A 370 0.89 -3.44 2.20
N VAL A 371 -0.13 -4.00 2.85
CA VAL A 371 -0.16 -4.13 4.32
C VAL A 371 0.92 -5.11 4.79
N GLU A 372 1.13 -6.20 4.05
CA GLU A 372 2.21 -7.16 4.32
C GLU A 372 3.60 -6.58 4.04
N GLY A 373 3.71 -5.71 3.03
CA GLY A 373 4.98 -5.22 2.49
C GLY A 373 5.69 -6.22 1.57
N ASP A 374 5.02 -7.31 1.21
CA ASP A 374 5.51 -8.35 0.28
C ASP A 374 4.31 -9.03 -0.40
N LEU A 375 4.59 -9.90 -1.37
CA LEU A 375 3.58 -10.76 -1.97
C LEU A 375 2.93 -11.64 -0.89
N VAL A 376 1.68 -12.01 -1.14
CA VAL A 376 0.88 -12.90 -0.30
C VAL A 376 0.55 -14.17 -1.09
N PRO A 377 1.47 -15.15 -1.19
CA PRO A 377 1.26 -16.34 -2.02
C PRO A 377 0.13 -17.24 -1.54
N SER A 378 -0.28 -17.10 -0.27
CA SER A 378 -1.41 -17.82 0.31
C SER A 378 -2.77 -17.24 -0.06
N LEU A 379 -2.79 -16.04 -0.68
CA LEU A 379 -3.98 -15.32 -1.11
C LEU A 379 -4.30 -15.68 -2.57
N ASN A 380 -5.34 -16.47 -2.77
CA ASN A 380 -5.81 -16.83 -4.10
C ASN A 380 -7.04 -16.00 -4.47
N VAL A 381 -7.19 -15.62 -5.73
CA VAL A 381 -8.46 -15.14 -6.27
C VAL A 381 -9.11 -16.31 -7.00
N THR A 382 -10.33 -16.69 -6.64
CA THR A 382 -11.01 -17.87 -7.18
C THR A 382 -12.47 -17.56 -7.52
N ASP A 383 -13.02 -18.27 -8.49
CA ASP A 383 -14.42 -18.17 -8.91
C ASP A 383 -15.30 -19.35 -8.45
N HIS A 384 -14.74 -20.25 -7.66
CA HIS A 384 -15.43 -21.39 -7.10
C HIS A 384 -15.49 -21.28 -5.58
N LEU A 385 -16.39 -22.04 -4.99
CA LEU A 385 -16.55 -22.02 -3.54
C LEU A 385 -15.22 -22.38 -2.85
N PRO A 386 -14.71 -21.54 -1.92
CA PRO A 386 -13.48 -21.80 -1.20
C PRO A 386 -13.50 -23.12 -0.44
N GLU A 387 -12.33 -23.68 -0.15
CA GLU A 387 -12.27 -24.86 0.71
C GLU A 387 -12.73 -24.52 2.13
N ALA A 388 -13.49 -25.41 2.77
CA ALA A 388 -14.02 -25.18 4.12
C ALA A 388 -12.94 -24.92 5.18
N ARG A 389 -11.67 -25.29 4.93
CA ARG A 389 -10.54 -25.07 5.86
C ARG A 389 -9.71 -23.84 5.52
N ARG A 390 -10.25 -22.89 4.77
CA ARG A 390 -9.59 -21.64 4.41
C ARG A 390 -10.43 -20.46 4.87
N HIS A 391 -9.75 -19.35 5.14
CA HIS A 391 -10.42 -18.07 5.30
C HIS A 391 -10.87 -17.59 3.93
N TRP A 392 -11.94 -16.80 3.87
CA TRP A 392 -12.39 -16.31 2.58
C TRP A 392 -13.07 -14.94 2.65
N PHE A 393 -13.02 -14.20 1.54
CA PHE A 393 -13.80 -13.00 1.30
C PHE A 393 -14.54 -13.14 -0.03
N ALA A 394 -15.87 -13.13 0.00
CA ALA A 394 -16.67 -13.09 -1.22
C ALA A 394 -16.72 -11.64 -1.73
N ILE A 395 -16.52 -11.46 -3.03
CA ILE A 395 -16.46 -10.15 -3.68
C ILE A 395 -17.37 -10.20 -4.89
N GLY A 396 -18.36 -9.30 -4.94
CA GLY A 396 -19.25 -9.19 -6.10
C GLY A 396 -20.55 -8.45 -5.78
N PRO A 397 -21.38 -8.16 -6.80
CA PRO A 397 -22.65 -7.49 -6.60
C PRO A 397 -23.59 -8.32 -5.71
N VAL A 398 -24.49 -7.67 -4.99
CA VAL A 398 -25.43 -8.36 -4.07
C VAL A 398 -26.25 -9.42 -4.81
N SER A 399 -26.57 -9.16 -6.08
CA SER A 399 -27.35 -10.07 -6.94
C SER A 399 -26.61 -11.36 -7.34
N SER A 400 -25.29 -11.42 -7.23
CA SER A 400 -24.51 -12.62 -7.54
C SER A 400 -24.15 -13.45 -6.31
N LEU A 401 -24.48 -12.98 -5.11
CA LEU A 401 -24.31 -13.74 -3.88
C LEU A 401 -25.41 -14.81 -3.76
N ASP A 402 -25.03 -16.00 -3.28
CA ASP A 402 -25.98 -17.08 -3.01
C ASP A 402 -27.03 -16.63 -1.97
N PRO A 403 -28.34 -16.65 -2.29
CA PRO A 403 -29.39 -16.26 -1.35
C PRO A 403 -29.36 -17.04 -0.03
N GLU A 404 -28.99 -18.33 -0.05
CA GLU A 404 -28.91 -19.16 1.15
C GLU A 404 -27.79 -18.67 2.08
N TRP A 405 -26.73 -18.11 1.52
CA TRP A 405 -25.62 -17.52 2.28
C TRP A 405 -26.00 -16.16 2.82
N LEU A 406 -26.70 -15.34 2.03
CA LEU A 406 -27.18 -14.03 2.49
C LEU A 406 -28.04 -14.16 3.76
N GLU A 407 -28.90 -15.18 3.86
CA GLU A 407 -29.72 -15.44 5.05
C GLU A 407 -28.89 -15.83 6.29
N LYS A 408 -27.74 -16.46 6.11
CA LYS A 408 -26.86 -16.93 7.21
C LYS A 408 -25.82 -15.89 7.63
N THR A 409 -25.81 -14.71 6.99
CA THR A 409 -24.77 -13.69 7.18
C THR A 409 -25.37 -12.39 7.72
N PRO A 410 -24.54 -11.47 8.26
CA PRO A 410 -25.00 -10.14 8.68
C PRO A 410 -25.73 -9.34 7.59
N LEU A 411 -25.55 -9.70 6.31
CA LEU A 411 -26.23 -9.06 5.17
C LEU A 411 -27.75 -9.21 5.19
N ALA A 412 -28.31 -10.20 5.89
CA ALA A 412 -29.75 -10.29 6.09
C ALA A 412 -30.32 -9.05 6.80
N GLN A 413 -29.50 -8.36 7.59
CA GLN A 413 -29.89 -7.18 8.38
C GLN A 413 -29.42 -5.86 7.74
N ALA A 414 -28.37 -5.91 6.92
CA ALA A 414 -27.77 -4.74 6.30
C ALA A 414 -27.51 -5.00 4.81
N LYS A 415 -28.42 -4.54 3.94
CA LYS A 415 -28.20 -4.52 2.49
C LYS A 415 -27.71 -3.13 2.07
N PRO A 416 -26.67 -3.02 1.23
CA PRO A 416 -26.29 -1.72 0.69
C PRO A 416 -27.45 -1.15 -0.14
N VAL A 417 -27.74 0.14 0.04
CA VAL A 417 -28.65 0.85 -0.87
C VAL A 417 -27.89 1.32 -2.11
N GLU A 418 -28.60 1.92 -3.07
CA GLU A 418 -28.01 2.45 -4.30
C GLU A 418 -26.86 3.42 -3.98
N GLY A 419 -25.69 3.16 -4.60
CA GLY A 419 -24.48 3.96 -4.38
C GLY A 419 -23.69 3.64 -3.12
N GLU A 420 -24.11 2.70 -2.27
CA GLU A 420 -23.35 2.22 -1.11
C GLU A 420 -22.61 0.92 -1.39
N ALA A 421 -21.56 0.66 -0.60
CA ALA A 421 -20.93 -0.64 -0.50
C ALA A 421 -20.79 -1.07 0.96
N LEU A 422 -20.76 -2.38 1.15
CA LEU A 422 -20.70 -3.03 2.44
C LEU A 422 -19.52 -3.99 2.48
N LEU A 423 -18.80 -3.96 3.61
CA LEU A 423 -17.78 -4.93 3.98
C LEU A 423 -18.18 -5.49 5.34
N CYS A 424 -18.28 -6.82 5.43
CA CYS A 424 -18.52 -7.48 6.71
C CYS A 424 -17.62 -8.71 6.87
N GLN A 425 -17.37 -9.07 8.13
CA GLN A 425 -16.65 -10.27 8.52
C GLN A 425 -17.46 -11.03 9.58
N PHE A 426 -17.45 -12.36 9.52
CA PHE A 426 -18.21 -13.25 10.40
C PHE A 426 -17.57 -14.64 10.47
N GLU A 427 -18.12 -15.54 11.30
CA GLU A 427 -17.68 -16.94 11.34
C GLU A 427 -18.18 -17.69 10.11
N SER A 428 -17.27 -18.30 9.37
CA SER A 428 -17.57 -19.04 8.13
C SER A 428 -18.66 -20.10 8.37
N PRO A 429 -19.78 -20.06 7.64
CA PRO A 429 -20.81 -21.09 7.72
C PRO A 429 -20.31 -22.44 7.19
N MET A 430 -19.21 -22.46 6.42
CA MET A 430 -18.61 -23.70 5.91
C MET A 430 -17.87 -24.48 7.01
N LYS A 431 -17.25 -23.77 7.95
CA LYS A 431 -16.49 -24.37 9.05
C LYS A 431 -16.24 -23.38 10.18
N LYS A 432 -16.65 -23.77 11.38
CA LYS A 432 -16.38 -23.01 12.61
C LYS A 432 -14.88 -22.80 12.85
N GLY A 433 -14.54 -21.67 13.45
CA GLY A 433 -13.17 -21.24 13.70
C GLY A 433 -12.43 -20.67 12.48
N PHE A 434 -13.10 -20.47 11.35
CA PHE A 434 -12.57 -19.77 10.17
C PHE A 434 -13.40 -18.52 9.93
N ALA A 435 -12.75 -17.39 9.62
CA ALA A 435 -13.45 -16.21 9.15
C ALA A 435 -13.92 -16.33 7.69
N GLY A 436 -15.16 -15.91 7.47
CA GLY A 436 -15.69 -15.50 6.17
C GLY A 436 -15.90 -13.99 6.17
N GLY A 437 -15.89 -13.37 4.99
CA GLY A 437 -16.22 -11.96 4.82
C GLY A 437 -16.87 -11.71 3.48
N ILE A 438 -17.57 -10.59 3.35
CA ILE A 438 -18.24 -10.21 2.10
C ILE A 438 -17.93 -8.75 1.83
N VAL A 439 -17.56 -8.44 0.59
CA VAL A 439 -17.48 -7.09 0.03
C VAL A 439 -18.46 -7.00 -1.13
N THR A 440 -19.47 -6.14 -1.01
CA THR A 440 -20.57 -6.12 -1.97
C THR A 440 -21.16 -4.72 -2.15
N ALA A 441 -21.80 -4.51 -3.30
CA ALA A 441 -22.52 -3.30 -3.68
C ALA A 441 -23.72 -3.67 -4.58
N ALA A 442 -24.55 -2.70 -4.94
CA ALA A 442 -25.74 -2.93 -5.76
C ALA A 442 -25.42 -3.57 -7.12
N ASP A 443 -24.37 -3.10 -7.79
CA ASP A 443 -23.83 -3.64 -9.04
C ASP A 443 -22.30 -3.62 -9.01
N SER A 444 -21.68 -4.20 -10.04
CA SER A 444 -20.24 -4.37 -10.07
C SER A 444 -19.45 -3.11 -10.45
N LEU A 445 -20.07 -2.14 -11.14
CA LEU A 445 -19.46 -0.85 -11.42
C LEU A 445 -19.32 -0.07 -10.11
N ILE A 446 -20.41 0.05 -9.35
CA ILE A 446 -20.42 0.67 -8.01
C ILE A 446 -19.47 -0.07 -7.08
N LEU A 447 -19.43 -1.41 -7.13
CA LEU A 447 -18.48 -2.20 -6.33
C LEU A 447 -17.03 -1.76 -6.59
N SER A 448 -16.63 -1.64 -7.85
CA SER A 448 -15.26 -1.26 -8.20
C SER A 448 -14.90 0.15 -7.74
N GLU A 449 -15.80 1.12 -7.91
CA GLU A 449 -15.62 2.49 -7.42
C GLU A 449 -15.50 2.50 -5.89
N ARG A 450 -16.37 1.77 -5.19
CA ARG A 450 -16.38 1.74 -3.73
C ARG A 450 -15.22 0.97 -3.13
N VAL A 451 -14.72 -0.06 -3.79
CA VAL A 451 -13.48 -0.73 -3.39
C VAL A 451 -12.28 0.19 -3.60
N SER A 452 -12.27 0.99 -4.67
CA SER A 452 -11.28 2.06 -4.85
C SER A 452 -11.31 3.08 -3.71
N ASP A 453 -12.49 3.42 -3.19
CA ASP A 453 -12.63 4.24 -1.97
C ASP A 453 -12.13 3.51 -0.73
N LEU A 454 -12.47 2.21 -0.57
CA LEU A 454 -12.11 1.38 0.58
C LEU A 454 -10.59 1.31 0.80
N ILE A 455 -9.82 1.15 -0.28
CA ILE A 455 -8.35 1.05 -0.20
C ILE A 455 -7.68 2.39 0.09
N GLN A 456 -8.41 3.52 0.03
CA GLN A 456 -7.85 4.83 0.38
C GLN A 456 -7.42 4.87 1.85
N PRO A 457 -6.30 5.54 2.19
CA PRO A 457 -5.78 5.56 3.56
C PRO A 457 -6.80 6.01 4.61
N ASN A 458 -7.67 6.97 4.29
CA ASN A 458 -8.66 7.52 5.22
C ASN A 458 -9.73 6.49 5.59
N LEU A 459 -10.35 5.86 4.58
CA LEU A 459 -11.37 4.85 4.82
C LEU A 459 -10.74 3.56 5.38
N TRP A 460 -9.63 3.10 4.81
CA TRP A 460 -8.92 1.90 5.27
C TRP A 460 -8.57 2.00 6.75
N LYS A 461 -7.89 3.07 7.20
CA LYS A 461 -7.50 3.26 8.61
C LYS A 461 -8.69 3.44 9.57
N SER A 462 -9.88 3.73 9.05
CA SER A 462 -11.08 3.91 9.86
C SER A 462 -11.83 2.60 10.13
N LEU A 463 -11.47 1.51 9.46
CA LEU A 463 -12.13 0.20 9.60
C LEU A 463 -12.14 -0.29 11.05
N ARG A 464 -13.34 -0.56 11.57
CA ARG A 464 -13.61 -0.99 12.95
C ARG A 464 -14.82 -1.90 13.00
N GLY A 465 -14.94 -2.67 14.09
CA GLY A 465 -16.07 -3.57 14.30
C GLY A 465 -16.02 -4.77 13.35
N ASP A 466 -17.19 -5.25 12.92
CA ASP A 466 -17.31 -6.39 12.01
C ASP A 466 -18.01 -6.06 10.70
N THR A 467 -18.70 -4.93 10.63
CA THR A 467 -19.46 -4.48 9.47
C THR A 467 -19.23 -2.99 9.27
N VAL A 468 -18.89 -2.61 8.04
CA VAL A 468 -18.79 -1.22 7.61
C VAL A 468 -19.63 -0.99 6.35
N LEU A 469 -20.33 0.13 6.31
CA LEU A 469 -21.13 0.60 5.20
C LEU A 469 -20.66 2.01 4.84
N TRP A 470 -20.34 2.23 3.57
CA TRP A 470 -19.87 3.53 3.08
C TRP A 470 -20.47 3.88 1.73
N SER A 471 -20.47 5.17 1.41
CA SER A 471 -21.04 5.74 0.19
C SER A 471 -20.04 6.70 -0.47
N ALA A 472 -20.38 7.20 -1.66
CA ALA A 472 -19.61 8.23 -2.35
C ALA A 472 -19.57 9.55 -1.55
N GLY A 473 -18.57 10.37 -1.86
CA GLY A 473 -18.60 11.80 -1.51
C GLY A 473 -18.20 12.11 -0.07
N GLY A 474 -17.46 11.21 0.60
CA GLY A 474 -16.85 11.50 1.90
C GLY A 474 -17.83 11.49 3.07
N ALA A 475 -19.03 10.93 2.91
CA ALA A 475 -19.89 10.64 4.06
C ALA A 475 -19.13 9.71 5.04
N ALA A 476 -19.26 9.98 6.34
CA ALA A 476 -18.57 9.19 7.34
C ALA A 476 -19.05 7.72 7.26
N PRO A 477 -18.13 6.73 7.22
CA PRO A 477 -18.50 5.33 7.20
C PRO A 477 -19.28 4.95 8.47
N ARG A 478 -20.25 4.06 8.30
CA ARG A 478 -21.08 3.54 9.40
C ARG A 478 -20.56 2.19 9.83
N PHE A 479 -20.26 2.06 11.12
CA PHE A 479 -19.74 0.83 11.71
C PHE A 479 -20.78 0.16 12.59
N GLN A 480 -20.88 -1.16 12.50
CA GLN A 480 -21.75 -1.94 13.37
C GLN A 480 -21.05 -3.24 13.79
N LYS A 481 -21.48 -3.77 14.95
CA LYS A 481 -21.16 -5.12 15.39
C LYS A 481 -22.42 -5.98 15.25
N LEU A 482 -22.50 -6.77 14.19
CA LEU A 482 -23.64 -7.63 13.84
C LEU A 482 -23.37 -9.11 14.08
N ALA A 483 -22.13 -9.55 13.94
CA ALA A 483 -21.74 -10.94 14.04
C ALA A 483 -21.30 -11.32 15.47
N ALA A 484 -21.55 -12.57 15.83
CA ALA A 484 -21.04 -13.13 17.07
C ALA A 484 -19.51 -13.24 17.01
N SER A 485 -18.85 -12.90 18.12
CA SER A 485 -17.41 -13.08 18.22
C SER A 485 -17.05 -14.56 18.40
N PHE A 486 -16.00 -15.02 17.72
CA PHE A 486 -15.46 -16.37 17.78
C PHE A 486 -13.93 -16.32 17.88
N GLU A 487 -13.34 -17.40 18.38
CA GLU A 487 -11.90 -17.51 18.59
C GLU A 487 -11.26 -18.32 17.45
N VAL A 488 -10.11 -17.85 16.96
CA VAL A 488 -9.29 -18.55 15.96
C VAL A 488 -7.93 -18.87 16.59
N GLY A 489 -7.49 -20.11 16.43
CA GLY A 489 -6.25 -20.63 17.03
C GLY A 489 -6.43 -21.23 18.42
N GLU A 490 -5.37 -21.82 18.95
CA GLU A 490 -5.35 -22.37 20.30
C GLU A 490 -4.91 -21.27 21.29
N PRO A 491 -5.73 -20.90 22.28
CA PRO A 491 -5.29 -19.96 23.31
C PRO A 491 -4.14 -20.57 24.09
N GLY A 492 -3.03 -19.85 24.19
CA GLY A 492 -1.94 -20.24 25.08
C GLY A 492 -2.44 -20.36 26.54
N LEU A 493 -1.80 -21.19 27.35
CA LEU A 493 -2.18 -21.40 28.76
C LEU A 493 -2.34 -20.10 29.55
N LEU A 494 -1.46 -19.12 29.28
CA LEU A 494 -1.54 -17.78 29.90
C LEU A 494 -2.80 -17.01 29.46
N THR A 495 -3.19 -17.10 28.18
CA THR A 495 -4.40 -16.46 27.67
C THR A 495 -5.65 -17.08 28.29
N ILE A 496 -5.68 -18.41 28.43
CA ILE A 496 -6.77 -19.11 29.13
C ILE A 496 -6.86 -18.61 30.57
N ALA A 497 -5.73 -18.57 31.30
CA ALA A 497 -5.68 -18.07 32.67
C ALA A 497 -6.16 -16.61 32.78
N TRP A 498 -5.71 -15.74 31.87
CA TRP A 498 -6.14 -14.34 31.82
C TRP A 498 -7.65 -14.20 31.55
N ARG A 499 -8.22 -15.04 30.67
CA ARG A 499 -9.66 -15.08 30.41
C ARG A 499 -10.45 -15.45 31.66
N TRP A 500 -9.99 -16.42 32.44
CA TRP A 500 -10.61 -16.77 33.72
C TRP A 500 -10.51 -15.63 34.74
N ILE A 501 -9.35 -14.97 34.82
CA ILE A 501 -9.13 -13.83 35.72
C ILE A 501 -10.03 -12.64 35.36
N SER A 502 -10.21 -12.36 34.07
CA SER A 502 -11.06 -11.26 33.59
C SER A 502 -12.56 -11.55 33.69
N ALA A 503 -12.97 -12.81 33.46
CA ALA A 503 -14.36 -13.21 33.63
C ALA A 503 -14.80 -13.27 35.10
N LEU A 504 -13.86 -13.47 36.03
CA LEU A 504 -14.12 -13.57 37.46
C LEU A 504 -13.20 -12.61 38.22
N PRO A 505 -13.58 -11.32 38.39
CA PRO A 505 -12.73 -10.30 39.01
C PRO A 505 -12.23 -10.67 40.42
N TRP A 506 -12.94 -11.54 41.14
CA TRP A 506 -12.49 -12.02 42.44
C TRP A 506 -11.28 -12.98 42.36
N LEU A 507 -11.07 -13.67 41.23
CA LEU A 507 -9.86 -14.47 41.01
C LEU A 507 -8.63 -13.57 40.93
N SER A 508 -8.72 -12.38 40.34
CA SER A 508 -7.59 -11.43 40.34
C SER A 508 -7.24 -11.03 41.77
N LEU A 509 -8.23 -10.76 42.62
CA LEU A 509 -8.02 -10.49 44.05
C LEU A 509 -7.40 -11.67 44.78
N ALA A 510 -7.83 -12.91 44.49
CA ALA A 510 -7.28 -14.12 45.08
C ALA A 510 -5.82 -14.34 44.67
N PHE A 511 -5.50 -14.17 43.38
CA PHE A 511 -4.13 -14.27 42.88
C PHE A 511 -3.23 -13.16 43.42
N SER A 512 -3.71 -11.92 43.49
CA SER A 512 -2.96 -10.81 44.11
C SER A 512 -2.72 -11.06 45.60
N SER A 513 -3.71 -11.58 46.33
CA SER A 513 -3.57 -11.96 47.74
C SER A 513 -2.59 -13.11 47.92
N LEU A 514 -2.66 -14.13 47.07
CA LEU A 514 -1.71 -15.25 47.08
C LEU A 514 -0.29 -14.78 46.74
N GLY A 515 -0.14 -13.91 45.76
CA GLY A 515 1.13 -13.27 45.42
C GLY A 515 1.70 -12.47 46.59
N ALA A 516 0.87 -11.67 47.27
CA ALA A 516 1.26 -10.94 48.47
C ALA A 516 1.67 -11.87 49.62
N LEU A 517 0.94 -12.97 49.82
CA LEU A 517 1.29 -13.99 50.82
C LEU A 517 2.60 -14.70 50.47
N ILE A 518 2.86 -15.00 49.20
CA ILE A 518 4.12 -15.59 48.75
C ILE A 518 5.29 -14.62 48.98
N VAL A 519 5.12 -13.34 48.65
CA VAL A 519 6.14 -12.30 48.91
C VAL A 519 6.39 -12.16 50.41
N LEU A 520 5.34 -12.08 51.23
CA LEU A 520 5.46 -12.04 52.69
C LEU A 520 6.14 -13.30 53.25
N TRP A 521 5.83 -14.48 52.70
CA TRP A 521 6.47 -15.73 53.08
C TRP A 521 7.96 -15.73 52.71
N LEU A 522 8.31 -15.28 51.50
CA LEU A 522 9.70 -15.14 51.05
C LEU A 522 10.49 -14.12 51.88
N LEU A 523 9.87 -13.02 52.31
CA LEU A 523 10.49 -12.02 53.20
C LEU A 523 10.64 -12.53 54.64
N ARG A 524 9.77 -13.47 55.06
CA ARG A 524 9.79 -14.07 56.40
C ARG A 524 10.70 -15.30 56.49
N GLN A 525 11.10 -15.89 55.36
CA GLN A 525 12.17 -16.87 55.34
C GLN A 525 13.40 -16.21 55.98
N PRO A 526 13.82 -16.64 57.18
CA PRO A 526 14.99 -16.07 57.80
C PRO A 526 16.14 -16.29 56.83
N MET A 527 16.96 -15.27 56.58
CA MET A 527 18.19 -15.41 55.79
C MET A 527 19.17 -16.33 56.53
N THR A 528 18.85 -17.61 56.67
CA THR A 528 19.65 -18.64 57.30
C THR A 528 20.62 -19.21 56.27
N SER A 529 21.54 -18.36 55.84
CA SER A 529 22.87 -18.77 55.42
C SER A 529 23.70 -17.48 55.24
N GLY A 530 24.83 -17.26 55.92
CA GLY A 530 25.72 -18.29 56.44
C GLY A 530 26.21 -19.25 55.34
N ARG A 531 25.96 -18.92 54.07
CA ARG A 531 26.64 -19.53 52.93
C ARG A 531 27.77 -18.58 52.67
N ASP A 532 28.98 -19.01 53.03
CA ASP A 532 30.17 -18.55 52.37
C ASP A 532 29.87 -18.55 50.87
N TRP A 533 29.73 -17.35 50.32
CA TRP A 533 29.96 -17.12 48.91
C TRP A 533 31.45 -17.30 48.71
N ASP A 534 31.93 -18.54 48.84
CA ASP A 534 33.22 -18.93 48.33
C ASP A 534 33.20 -18.46 46.88
N LEU A 535 34.01 -17.44 46.64
CA LEU A 535 34.26 -16.83 45.36
C LEU A 535 34.68 -17.97 44.44
N VAL A 536 33.72 -18.55 43.71
CA VAL A 536 34.02 -19.39 42.56
C VAL A 536 34.90 -18.51 41.69
N PRO A 537 36.19 -18.85 41.51
CA PRO A 537 37.11 -17.97 40.83
C PRO A 537 36.58 -17.77 39.40
N ALA A 538 36.39 -16.51 39.05
CA ALA A 538 36.00 -16.03 37.73
C ALA A 538 37.07 -16.35 36.67
N LYS A 539 37.35 -17.63 36.41
CA LYS A 539 38.40 -18.08 35.50
C LYS A 539 37.97 -19.02 34.38
N LYS A 540 36.68 -19.30 34.17
CA LYS A 540 36.25 -20.18 33.05
C LYS A 540 35.17 -19.66 32.09
N ASN A 541 34.76 -18.39 32.16
CA ASN A 541 33.83 -17.81 31.17
C ASN A 541 34.41 -16.73 30.24
N ALA A 542 35.69 -16.35 30.38
CA ALA A 542 36.36 -15.51 29.38
C ALA A 542 36.61 -16.27 28.04
N ASN A 543 36.79 -17.59 28.06
CA ASN A 543 37.05 -18.37 26.83
C ASN A 543 35.81 -18.72 26.00
N ARG A 544 34.58 -18.60 26.54
CA ARG A 544 33.35 -18.82 25.76
C ARG A 544 32.89 -17.58 24.97
N LYS A 545 33.21 -16.37 25.42
CA LYS A 545 32.99 -15.15 24.62
C LYS A 545 34.02 -14.98 23.50
N VAL A 546 35.27 -15.43 23.71
CA VAL A 546 36.31 -15.38 22.66
C VAL A 546 36.05 -16.41 21.53
N SER A 547 35.48 -17.59 21.83
CA SER A 547 35.18 -18.58 20.77
C SER A 547 33.99 -18.21 19.88
N ARG A 548 32.96 -17.52 20.41
CA ARG A 548 31.83 -17.00 19.61
C ARG A 548 32.26 -15.84 18.70
N SER A 549 33.10 -14.93 19.19
CA SER A 549 33.62 -13.82 18.34
C SER A 549 34.59 -14.30 17.26
N ARG A 550 35.40 -15.35 17.51
CA ARG A 550 36.24 -15.98 16.48
C ARG A 550 35.42 -16.72 15.43
N ARG A 551 34.38 -17.47 15.81
CA ARG A 551 33.49 -18.12 14.84
C ARG A 551 32.72 -17.11 13.99
N LEU A 552 32.23 -16.01 14.55
CA LEU A 552 31.58 -14.95 13.77
C LEU A 552 32.56 -14.23 12.82
N LYS A 553 33.80 -13.97 13.24
CA LYS A 553 34.83 -13.40 12.35
C LYS A 553 35.30 -14.37 11.27
N GLU A 554 35.30 -15.68 11.52
CA GLU A 554 35.63 -16.69 10.50
C GLU A 554 34.49 -16.86 9.49
N VAL A 555 33.22 -16.83 9.93
CA VAL A 555 32.06 -16.85 9.03
C VAL A 555 32.06 -15.60 8.15
N ALA A 556 32.22 -14.41 8.74
CA ALA A 556 32.30 -13.16 7.97
C ALA A 556 33.48 -13.12 6.98
N ARG A 557 34.65 -13.68 7.34
CA ARG A 557 35.78 -13.80 6.41
C ARG A 557 35.55 -14.83 5.31
N ARG A 558 34.79 -15.90 5.59
CA ARG A 558 34.45 -16.91 4.58
C ARG A 558 33.42 -16.37 3.60
N GLU A 559 32.44 -15.62 4.07
CA GLU A 559 31.47 -14.91 3.22
C GLU A 559 32.15 -13.82 2.39
N ALA A 560 33.02 -13.00 2.98
CA ALA A 560 33.79 -12.00 2.22
C ALA A 560 34.67 -12.62 1.12
N ARG A 561 35.26 -13.81 1.36
CA ARG A 561 36.04 -14.53 0.32
C ARG A 561 35.16 -15.14 -0.77
N LEU A 562 33.96 -15.60 -0.43
CA LEU A 562 33.00 -16.08 -1.43
C LEU A 562 32.48 -14.93 -2.29
N PHE A 563 32.25 -13.77 -1.67
CA PHE A 563 31.87 -12.54 -2.37
C PHE A 563 32.98 -12.05 -3.33
N ASP A 564 34.23 -12.02 -2.86
CA ASP A 564 35.40 -11.67 -3.69
C ASP A 564 35.69 -12.70 -4.79
N ALA A 565 35.45 -13.99 -4.54
CA ALA A 565 35.61 -15.04 -5.55
C ALA A 565 34.53 -14.96 -6.63
N ALA A 566 33.30 -14.57 -6.28
CA ALA A 566 32.23 -14.33 -7.24
C ALA A 566 32.51 -13.10 -8.11
N HIS A 567 33.19 -12.08 -7.59
CA HIS A 567 33.53 -10.85 -8.34
C HIS A 567 34.80 -10.96 -9.21
N ARG A 568 35.65 -11.96 -8.99
CA ARG A 568 36.88 -12.16 -9.80
C ARG A 568 36.79 -13.31 -10.80
N GLY A 569 35.62 -13.96 -10.88
CA GLY A 569 35.34 -15.05 -11.80
C GLY A 569 34.40 -14.68 -12.96
N GLY A 570 34.19 -13.38 -13.20
CA GLY A 570 33.49 -12.85 -14.37
C GLY A 570 34.48 -12.29 -15.38
#